data_AF-A0A937JPR7-F1
#
_entry.id   AF-A0A937JPR7-F1
#
_cell.length_a   1.000
_cell.length_b   1.000
_cell.length_c   1.000
_cell.angle_alpha   90.00
_cell.angle_beta   90.00
_cell.angle_gamma   90.00
#
_symmetry.space_group_name_H-M   'P 1'
#
loop_
_entity.id
_entity.type
_entity.pdbx_description
1 polymer ?
#
loop_
_entity_poly.entity_id
_entity_poly.type
_entity_poly.pdbx_seq_one_letter_code
_entity_poly.pdbx_strand_id
1 'polypeptide(L)'
;MRRDFPYCLHCGTLRRGAAPTSYAAPHLRGLDDPTLVVPLTGPVTTLGRGTDNDVVLPDASVSRSHARIVRTESGFRIEDLDSFNGTAVAGVDLHGGTAHLADGTELCVGDVRLVFEQPREAHIGQRTQVVGTQLTQLPAGAAQEAAPEANGPLTARPRRRSGWALKQVPTDRGAPRWVLNNTRTGAYLQLDEREVFLWHAVDGENTVRDLLFAYADRFGELALPRIESALAAFAGAGLLRGLPGRSEEAEPTGWRRAGRAVYRALLKLEVSVPGLDRTVTRLYQAFGWRFFTRTGVTLAWLSVIGGLAAFLIAQGRQHLLDFGGAGAWGPVLLAAGYVTALVVHELTHALAVKSYGRKVRRGGFLLMVGMPFAFVDTSDMWFGTRWSRVVVALSGPLSTAALAGWCAAGAAFLPTGPASAVLFHLAFGLYLNTLYNFNPLMPLDGYQALTDALRVPRLREEASAYFRKGLWRDLRAGSRPGPRQAGLAAYGLAVVVGTYGFLVLALLAWRSRIGDLLEGRVSPPWTTVIEALVVALVAFPVWSAPVRWLTRRLRRGRAGKGAAPVQAVGATAEGAA
;
A
#
# COMPACT_ATOMS: atom_id res chain seq x y z
N MET A 1 -26.56 11.72 12.42
CA MET A 1 -25.51 12.73 12.65
C MET A 1 -25.08 12.63 14.10
N ARG A 2 -23.78 12.58 14.41
CA ARG A 2 -23.31 12.51 15.80
C ARG A 2 -23.50 13.87 16.49
N ARG A 3 -23.98 13.86 17.74
CA ARG A 3 -24.27 15.06 18.54
C ARG A 3 -23.01 15.64 19.23
N ASP A 4 -21.90 14.93 19.14
CA ASP A 4 -20.68 15.19 19.90
C ASP A 4 -19.74 16.23 19.25
N PHE A 5 -20.16 16.86 18.14
CA PHE A 5 -19.35 17.84 17.40
C PHE A 5 -19.82 19.26 17.72
N PRO A 6 -18.95 20.16 18.22
CA PRO A 6 -19.29 21.54 18.58
C PRO A 6 -19.51 22.45 17.37
N TYR A 7 -19.07 22.01 16.18
CA TYR A 7 -19.27 22.71 14.92
C TYR A 7 -20.13 21.91 13.94
N CYS A 8 -20.84 22.59 13.05
CA CYS A 8 -21.51 21.92 11.93
C CYS A 8 -20.47 21.39 10.93
N LEU A 9 -20.50 20.09 10.63
CA LEU A 9 -19.59 19.43 9.67
C LEU A 9 -19.78 19.88 8.21
N HIS A 10 -20.83 20.63 7.93
CA HIS A 10 -21.11 21.15 6.59
C HIS A 10 -20.67 22.61 6.43
N CYS A 11 -20.75 23.42 7.47
CA CYS A 11 -20.58 24.87 7.38
C CYS A 11 -19.69 25.53 8.45
N GLY A 12 -19.20 24.76 9.43
CA GLY A 12 -18.26 25.24 10.44
C GLY A 12 -18.84 26.24 11.45
N THR A 13 -20.17 26.35 11.59
CA THR A 13 -20.80 27.17 12.64
C THR A 13 -20.73 26.51 14.01
N LEU A 14 -20.40 27.29 15.05
CA LEU A 14 -20.41 26.84 16.45
C LEU A 14 -21.87 26.61 16.88
N ARG A 15 -22.17 25.43 17.41
CA ARG A 15 -23.50 25.12 17.95
C ARG A 15 -23.73 25.92 19.23
N ARG A 16 -24.92 26.53 19.37
CA ARG A 16 -25.31 27.27 20.58
C ARG A 16 -25.10 26.38 21.82
N GLY A 17 -24.25 26.83 22.74
CA GLY A 17 -23.88 26.12 23.97
C GLY A 17 -22.54 25.36 23.94
N ALA A 18 -21.81 25.34 22.81
CA ALA A 18 -20.47 24.75 22.75
C ALA A 18 -19.38 25.75 23.20
N ALA A 19 -18.52 25.36 24.14
CA ALA A 19 -17.41 26.19 24.62
C ALA A 19 -16.23 26.17 23.62
N PRO A 20 -15.65 27.33 23.25
CA PRO A 20 -14.54 27.41 22.29
C PRO A 20 -13.21 27.23 23.01
N THR A 21 -12.87 26.00 23.36
CA THR A 21 -11.53 25.70 23.86
C THR A 21 -10.92 24.62 22.97
N SER A 22 -9.86 25.00 22.25
CA SER A 22 -8.99 24.19 21.35
C SER A 22 -9.37 23.98 19.87
N TYR A 23 -9.73 25.02 19.11
CA TYR A 23 -9.74 24.92 17.63
C TYR A 23 -9.12 26.14 16.95
N ALA A 24 -8.20 25.92 16.01
CA ALA A 24 -7.64 26.96 15.14
C ALA A 24 -8.68 27.39 14.09
N ALA A 25 -8.70 28.67 13.73
CA ALA A 25 -9.59 29.19 12.68
C ALA A 25 -9.10 28.79 11.27
N PRO A 26 -10.00 28.63 10.27
CA PRO A 26 -9.61 28.58 8.85
C PRO A 26 -8.70 29.74 8.50
N HIS A 27 -7.75 29.55 7.59
CA HIS A 27 -6.83 30.60 7.19
C HIS A 27 -6.61 30.65 5.68
N LEU A 28 -6.23 31.82 5.19
CA LEU A 28 -5.68 32.00 3.86
C LEU A 28 -4.16 31.93 3.95
N ARG A 29 -3.54 31.20 3.02
CA ARG A 29 -2.09 31.13 2.89
C ARG A 29 -1.66 31.64 1.52
N GLY A 30 -0.68 32.55 1.46
CA GLY A 30 -0.08 32.97 0.21
C GLY A 30 0.71 31.86 -0.46
N LEU A 31 0.51 31.67 -1.76
CA LEU A 31 1.33 30.78 -2.59
C LEU A 31 2.60 31.47 -3.08
N ASP A 32 2.50 32.75 -3.40
CA ASP A 32 3.63 33.57 -3.84
C ASP A 32 4.42 34.15 -2.66
N ASP A 33 3.75 34.44 -1.54
CA ASP A 33 4.37 34.78 -0.26
C ASP A 33 3.96 33.75 0.83
N PRO A 34 4.83 32.78 1.15
CA PRO A 34 4.56 31.77 2.17
C PRO A 34 4.43 32.34 3.60
N THR A 35 4.86 33.58 3.84
CA THR A 35 4.74 34.25 5.15
C THR A 35 3.37 34.87 5.38
N LEU A 36 2.61 35.10 4.31
CA LEU A 36 1.24 35.59 4.36
C LEU A 36 0.30 34.47 4.83
N VAL A 37 -0.03 34.47 6.12
CA VAL A 37 -1.02 33.57 6.74
C VAL A 37 -2.05 34.40 7.49
N VAL A 38 -3.29 34.42 7.00
CA VAL A 38 -4.37 35.22 7.60
C VAL A 38 -5.46 34.32 8.16
N PRO A 39 -5.71 34.33 9.48
CA PRO A 39 -6.83 33.61 10.07
C PRO A 39 -8.16 34.31 9.80
N LEU A 40 -9.15 33.55 9.34
CA LEU A 40 -10.52 34.01 9.05
C LEU A 40 -11.39 33.86 10.30
N THR A 41 -11.25 34.81 11.23
CA THR A 41 -11.96 34.80 12.52
C THR A 41 -13.31 35.53 12.48
N GLY A 42 -13.45 36.53 11.60
CA GLY A 42 -14.64 37.38 11.48
C GLY A 42 -15.76 36.81 10.59
N PRO A 43 -16.96 37.44 10.61
CA PRO A 43 -18.06 37.10 9.71
C PRO A 43 -17.82 37.53 8.26
N VAL A 44 -17.04 38.60 8.07
CA VAL A 44 -16.57 39.09 6.77
C VAL A 44 -15.09 39.39 6.90
N THR A 45 -14.32 39.04 5.87
CA THR A 45 -12.89 39.38 5.75
C THR A 45 -12.65 40.01 4.39
N THR A 46 -12.19 41.24 4.37
CA THR A 46 -11.94 42.04 3.16
C THR A 46 -10.51 41.88 2.66
N LEU A 47 -10.32 41.84 1.34
CA LEU A 47 -9.03 41.70 0.67
C LEU A 47 -8.83 42.85 -0.32
N GLY A 48 -7.65 43.48 -0.29
CA GLY A 48 -7.31 44.53 -1.25
C GLY A 48 -5.96 45.15 -0.98
N ARG A 49 -5.53 46.06 -1.86
CA ARG A 49 -4.27 46.81 -1.70
C ARG A 49 -4.37 47.96 -0.70
N GLY A 50 -5.59 48.45 -0.45
CA GLY A 50 -5.82 49.52 0.52
C GLY A 50 -5.49 49.05 1.95
N THR A 51 -4.94 49.94 2.76
CA THR A 51 -4.64 49.70 4.18
C THR A 51 -5.89 49.47 5.03
N ASP A 52 -7.06 49.78 4.49
CA ASP A 52 -8.36 49.68 5.17
C ASP A 52 -8.98 48.27 5.06
N ASN A 53 -8.33 47.32 4.38
CA ASN A 53 -8.79 45.93 4.29
C ASN A 53 -8.18 45.07 5.41
N ASP A 54 -8.91 44.03 5.80
CA ASP A 54 -8.46 43.04 6.78
C ASP A 54 -7.23 42.27 6.28
N VAL A 55 -7.16 42.02 4.96
CA VAL A 55 -6.02 41.43 4.26
C VAL A 55 -5.47 42.42 3.26
N VAL A 56 -4.35 43.04 3.62
CA VAL A 56 -3.62 43.97 2.77
C VAL A 56 -2.70 43.18 1.85
N LEU A 57 -2.97 43.23 0.55
CA LEU A 57 -2.16 42.62 -0.50
C LEU A 57 -1.43 43.74 -1.27
N PRO A 58 -0.14 44.01 -1.00
CA PRO A 58 0.58 45.17 -1.52
C PRO A 58 1.05 45.00 -2.98
N ASP A 59 0.17 44.51 -3.86
CA ASP A 59 0.47 44.23 -5.26
C ASP A 59 -0.29 45.16 -6.22
N ALA A 60 0.39 45.66 -7.25
CA ALA A 60 -0.18 46.63 -8.20
C ALA A 60 -1.38 46.07 -8.99
N SER A 61 -1.46 44.76 -9.19
CA SER A 61 -2.59 44.08 -9.83
C SER A 61 -3.83 44.02 -8.94
N VAL A 62 -3.73 44.36 -7.64
CA VAL A 62 -4.82 44.29 -6.67
C VAL A 62 -5.50 45.67 -6.51
N SER A 63 -6.82 45.70 -6.69
CA SER A 63 -7.66 46.88 -6.45
C SER A 63 -7.64 47.30 -4.97
N ARG A 64 -7.96 48.58 -4.68
CA ARG A 64 -7.93 49.10 -3.30
C ARG A 64 -8.84 48.33 -2.36
N SER A 65 -10.04 47.97 -2.80
CA SER A 65 -10.89 46.94 -2.22
C SER A 65 -11.22 45.99 -3.36
N HIS A 66 -10.77 44.74 -3.28
CA HIS A 66 -10.78 43.82 -4.42
C HIS A 66 -11.83 42.73 -4.25
N ALA A 67 -11.81 42.04 -3.11
CA ALA A 67 -12.73 40.95 -2.84
C ALA A 67 -13.06 40.90 -1.35
N ARG A 68 -14.12 40.18 -1.00
CA ARG A 68 -14.42 39.84 0.39
C ARG A 68 -14.81 38.38 0.53
N ILE A 69 -14.40 37.78 1.63
CA ILE A 69 -14.83 36.45 2.04
C ILE A 69 -15.92 36.63 3.08
N VAL A 70 -17.10 36.09 2.79
CA VAL A 70 -18.26 36.11 3.67
C VAL A 70 -18.45 34.72 4.26
N ARG A 71 -18.57 34.66 5.58
CA ARG A 71 -18.96 33.45 6.30
C ARG A 71 -20.48 33.32 6.27
N THR A 72 -20.97 32.26 5.64
CA THR A 72 -22.40 31.94 5.51
C THR A 72 -22.76 30.70 6.34
N GLU A 73 -24.05 30.44 6.52
CA GLU A 73 -24.53 29.23 7.20
C GLU A 73 -24.20 27.93 6.45
N SER A 74 -23.71 27.99 5.21
CA SER A 74 -23.29 26.82 4.40
C SER A 74 -21.77 26.72 4.21
N GLY A 75 -20.99 27.65 4.75
CA GLY A 75 -19.52 27.66 4.65
C GLY A 75 -18.95 29.03 4.31
N PHE A 76 -17.77 29.07 3.69
CA PHE A 76 -17.13 30.31 3.24
C PHE A 76 -17.43 30.55 1.75
N ARG A 77 -17.68 31.81 1.40
CA ARG A 77 -17.88 32.26 0.02
C ARG A 77 -17.02 33.48 -0.24
N ILE A 78 -16.37 33.53 -1.39
CA ILE A 78 -15.68 34.73 -1.86
C ILE A 78 -16.59 35.50 -2.82
N GLU A 79 -16.57 36.82 -2.72
CA GLU A 79 -17.29 37.75 -3.57
C GLU A 79 -16.28 38.76 -4.13
N ASP A 80 -16.29 38.92 -5.45
CA ASP A 80 -15.48 39.92 -6.14
C ASP A 80 -16.18 41.28 -6.07
N LEU A 81 -15.46 42.33 -5.68
CA LEU A 81 -16.01 43.68 -5.49
C LEU A 81 -15.80 44.55 -6.74
N ASP A 82 -16.13 43.99 -7.90
CA ASP A 82 -15.94 44.60 -9.23
C ASP A 82 -14.48 45.06 -9.45
N SER A 83 -13.56 44.14 -9.22
CA SER A 83 -12.13 44.42 -9.29
C SER A 83 -11.63 44.53 -10.74
N PHE A 84 -10.62 45.39 -10.97
CA PHE A 84 -10.12 45.65 -12.33
C PHE A 84 -9.52 44.42 -13.04
N ASN A 85 -8.82 43.56 -12.30
CA ASN A 85 -8.17 42.35 -12.84
C ASN A 85 -8.96 41.05 -12.54
N GLY A 86 -10.10 41.17 -11.85
CA GLY A 86 -10.95 40.03 -11.49
C GLY A 86 -10.39 39.15 -10.36
N THR A 87 -11.31 38.38 -9.78
CA THR A 87 -10.99 37.30 -8.82
C THR A 87 -11.24 35.94 -9.48
N ALA A 88 -10.29 35.01 -9.39
CA ALA A 88 -10.42 33.64 -9.88
C ALA A 88 -10.46 32.61 -8.75
N VAL A 89 -11.29 31.57 -8.89
CA VAL A 89 -11.42 30.48 -7.91
C VAL A 89 -11.22 29.15 -8.62
N ALA A 90 -10.23 28.35 -8.17
CA ALA A 90 -9.85 27.09 -8.81
C ALA A 90 -9.58 27.20 -10.33
N GLY A 91 -9.06 28.35 -10.76
CA GLY A 91 -8.76 28.65 -12.17
C GLY A 91 -9.96 29.11 -13.00
N VAL A 92 -11.10 29.43 -12.39
CA VAL A 92 -12.28 30.00 -13.06
C VAL A 92 -12.53 31.42 -12.57
N ASP A 93 -12.58 32.38 -13.49
CA ASP A 93 -12.80 33.80 -13.17
C ASP A 93 -14.26 34.09 -12.79
N LEU A 94 -14.44 34.86 -11.71
CA LEU A 94 -15.77 35.16 -11.17
C LEU A 94 -16.51 36.28 -11.91
N HIS A 95 -15.82 37.14 -12.67
CA HIS A 95 -16.41 38.29 -13.38
C HIS A 95 -17.37 39.12 -12.48
N GLY A 96 -16.95 39.53 -11.27
CA GLY A 96 -17.83 40.22 -10.31
C GLY A 96 -18.84 39.33 -9.57
N GLY A 97 -18.76 38.01 -9.75
CA GLY A 97 -19.64 37.00 -9.15
C GLY A 97 -19.20 36.51 -7.77
N THR A 98 -19.84 35.42 -7.32
CA THR A 98 -19.56 34.79 -6.02
C THR A 98 -19.30 33.30 -6.15
N ALA A 99 -18.40 32.74 -5.33
CA ALA A 99 -18.10 31.30 -5.34
C ALA A 99 -17.78 30.72 -3.96
N HIS A 100 -18.17 29.47 -3.75
CA HIS A 100 -17.92 28.76 -2.49
C HIS A 100 -16.47 28.30 -2.36
N LEU A 101 -15.93 28.40 -1.14
CA LEU A 101 -14.57 28.00 -0.80
C LEU A 101 -14.56 26.65 -0.08
N ALA A 102 -13.90 25.66 -0.69
CA ALA A 102 -13.59 24.38 -0.07
C ALA A 102 -12.14 24.33 0.40
N ASP A 103 -11.84 23.49 1.38
CA ASP A 103 -10.46 23.26 1.86
C ASP A 103 -9.51 22.87 0.70
N GLY A 104 -8.39 23.59 0.58
CA GLY A 104 -7.41 23.44 -0.49
C GLY A 104 -7.75 24.17 -1.80
N THR A 105 -8.78 25.03 -1.80
CA THR A 105 -9.14 25.83 -3.00
C THR A 105 -8.14 26.94 -3.21
N GLU A 106 -7.59 27.03 -4.43
CA GLU A 106 -6.73 28.13 -4.89
C GLU A 106 -7.58 29.32 -5.32
N LEU A 107 -7.13 30.51 -4.94
CA LEU A 107 -7.76 31.80 -5.16
C LEU A 107 -6.73 32.72 -5.83
N CYS A 108 -7.09 33.36 -6.93
CA CYS A 108 -6.30 34.43 -7.52
C CYS A 108 -7.04 35.75 -7.29
N VAL A 109 -6.36 36.71 -6.68
CA VAL A 109 -6.86 38.07 -6.46
C VAL A 109 -5.91 38.98 -7.25
N GLY A 110 -6.28 39.34 -8.48
CA GLY A 110 -5.30 39.82 -9.47
C GLY A 110 -4.23 38.76 -9.72
N ASP A 111 -2.96 39.15 -9.62
CA ASP A 111 -1.82 38.23 -9.79
C ASP A 111 -1.41 37.52 -8.49
N VAL A 112 -2.02 37.87 -7.36
CA VAL A 112 -1.70 37.28 -6.05
C VAL A 112 -2.45 35.97 -5.86
N ARG A 113 -1.71 34.86 -5.69
CA ARG A 113 -2.30 33.54 -5.46
C ARG A 113 -2.32 33.17 -3.98
N LEU A 114 -3.49 32.74 -3.52
CA LEU A 114 -3.79 32.34 -2.15
C LEU A 114 -4.41 30.94 -2.15
N VAL A 115 -4.31 30.20 -1.05
CA VAL A 115 -5.06 28.96 -0.81
C VAL A 115 -5.87 29.08 0.47
N PHE A 116 -7.12 28.66 0.40
CA PHE A 116 -7.99 28.54 1.57
C PHE A 116 -7.77 27.19 2.25
N GLU A 117 -7.31 27.21 3.51
CA GLU A 117 -7.03 26.01 4.30
C GLU A 117 -7.88 25.97 5.58
N GLN A 118 -8.53 24.83 5.82
CA GLN A 118 -9.23 24.57 7.07
C GLN A 118 -8.36 23.69 7.99
N PRO A 119 -8.09 24.12 9.24
CA PRO A 119 -7.32 23.29 10.16
C PRO A 119 -8.10 22.02 10.49
N ARG A 120 -7.54 20.88 10.08
CA ARG A 120 -7.92 19.55 10.55
C ARG A 120 -6.83 19.11 11.53
N GLU A 121 -7.17 18.69 12.76
CA GLU A 121 -6.16 18.06 13.60
C GLU A 121 -5.71 16.72 12.99
N ALA A 122 -4.58 16.75 12.28
CA ALA A 122 -3.25 16.55 12.86
C ALA A 122 -3.10 15.55 14.02
N HIS A 123 -3.70 14.37 13.97
CA HIS A 123 -3.04 13.19 14.55
C HIS A 123 -2.98 12.01 13.56
N ILE A 124 -1.82 11.97 12.87
CA ILE A 124 -1.26 10.98 11.93
C ILE A 124 -1.25 11.46 10.48
N GLY A 125 -0.24 12.28 10.21
CA GLY A 125 0.22 12.64 8.87
C GLY A 125 1.37 13.64 8.90
N GLN A 126 1.94 13.92 10.07
CA GLN A 126 2.83 15.05 10.24
C GLN A 126 4.14 14.83 9.48
N ARG A 127 4.31 15.74 8.52
CA ARG A 127 5.46 16.01 7.64
C ARG A 127 5.64 15.03 6.48
N THR A 128 4.78 15.17 5.48
CA THR A 128 5.23 15.00 4.08
C THR A 128 5.74 16.34 3.58
N GLN A 129 7.05 16.50 3.40
CA GLN A 129 7.55 17.55 2.53
C GLN A 129 7.45 17.03 1.10
N VAL A 130 6.45 17.50 0.37
CA VAL A 130 6.44 17.40 -1.10
C VAL A 130 7.21 18.62 -1.58
N VAL A 131 8.48 18.44 -1.94
CA VAL A 131 9.23 19.48 -2.65
C VAL A 131 8.81 19.39 -4.11
N GLY A 132 7.70 20.06 -4.44
CA GLY A 132 7.37 20.38 -5.83
C GLY A 132 8.33 21.46 -6.28
N THR A 133 9.36 21.07 -7.04
CA THR A 133 10.20 22.06 -7.70
C THR A 133 9.32 22.85 -8.67
N GLN A 134 9.22 24.17 -8.48
CA GLN A 134 8.79 25.08 -9.53
C GLN A 134 9.53 24.71 -10.81
N LEU A 135 8.79 24.65 -11.92
CA LEU A 135 9.38 24.60 -13.25
C LEU A 135 10.17 25.90 -13.44
N THR A 136 11.44 25.90 -13.08
CA THR A 136 12.39 26.83 -13.69
C THR A 136 12.52 26.37 -15.14
N GLN A 137 11.85 27.08 -16.06
CA GLN A 137 12.15 26.95 -17.48
C GLN A 137 13.64 27.28 -17.65
N LEU A 138 14.44 26.27 -17.92
CA LEU A 138 15.77 26.49 -18.45
C LEU A 138 15.63 26.98 -19.90
N PRO A 139 16.38 28.00 -20.32
CA PRO A 139 16.37 28.45 -21.70
C PRO A 139 16.70 27.28 -22.62
N ALA A 140 15.95 27.18 -23.72
CA ALA A 140 16.16 26.17 -24.76
C ALA A 140 17.54 26.40 -25.40
N GLY A 141 18.55 25.69 -24.91
CA GLY A 141 19.91 25.79 -25.42
C GLY A 141 20.96 25.43 -24.38
N ALA A 142 21.04 24.16 -23.99
CA ALA A 142 22.23 23.65 -23.32
C ALA A 142 22.53 22.24 -23.85
N ALA A 143 23.71 22.12 -24.43
CA ALA A 143 24.25 20.94 -25.10
C ALA A 143 24.18 19.67 -24.22
N GLN A 144 24.25 18.52 -24.89
CA GLN A 144 24.57 17.24 -24.27
C GLN A 144 25.89 17.36 -23.49
N GLU A 145 25.81 17.61 -22.19
CA GLU A 145 26.96 17.45 -21.30
C GLU A 145 27.25 15.97 -21.10
N ALA A 146 28.46 15.58 -21.49
CA ALA A 146 29.02 14.27 -21.30
C ALA A 146 28.98 13.87 -19.82
N ALA A 147 28.72 12.57 -19.57
CA ALA A 147 28.88 11.99 -18.24
C ALA A 147 30.31 12.26 -17.74
N PRO A 148 30.51 12.83 -16.54
CA PRO A 148 31.84 13.07 -16.04
C PRO A 148 32.57 11.74 -15.89
N GLU A 149 33.75 11.68 -16.49
CA GLU A 149 34.66 10.54 -16.49
C GLU A 149 34.95 10.04 -15.07
N ALA A 150 35.14 8.73 -15.00
CA ALA A 150 35.38 7.97 -13.79
C ALA A 150 36.58 8.50 -12.99
N ASN A 151 36.30 9.00 -11.78
CA ASN A 151 37.25 9.02 -10.68
C ASN A 151 36.57 8.30 -9.51
N GLY A 152 37.28 7.38 -8.83
CA GLY A 152 36.78 6.28 -8.00
C GLY A 152 35.58 6.50 -7.04
N PRO A 153 35.06 5.42 -6.40
CA PRO A 153 33.79 5.43 -5.67
C PRO A 153 33.67 6.49 -4.57
N LEU A 154 34.81 6.92 -4.00
CA LEU A 154 34.89 7.93 -2.94
C LEU A 154 34.85 9.39 -3.43
N THR A 155 35.17 9.64 -4.71
CA THR A 155 35.19 10.99 -5.32
C THR A 155 33.91 11.30 -6.09
N ALA A 156 33.01 10.33 -6.23
CA ALA A 156 31.71 10.53 -6.85
C ALA A 156 30.89 11.58 -6.09
N ARG A 157 30.20 12.46 -6.83
CA ARG A 157 29.29 13.47 -6.28
C ARG A 157 27.86 13.10 -6.62
N PRO A 158 27.20 12.25 -5.82
CA PRO A 158 25.82 11.85 -6.10
C PRO A 158 24.91 13.07 -6.01
N ARG A 159 24.01 13.22 -6.98
CA ARG A 159 23.04 14.33 -7.01
C ARG A 159 21.61 13.80 -7.02
N ARG A 160 20.76 14.37 -6.17
CA ARG A 160 19.31 14.11 -6.16
C ARG A 160 18.66 14.51 -7.48
N ARG A 161 17.78 13.65 -7.98
CA ARG A 161 16.90 13.93 -9.13
C ARG A 161 15.63 14.61 -8.64
N SER A 162 15.13 15.62 -9.36
CA SER A 162 13.87 16.31 -9.04
C SER A 162 12.66 15.37 -9.09
N GLY A 163 11.63 15.63 -8.26
CA GLY A 163 10.39 14.85 -8.26
C GLY A 163 10.38 13.75 -7.21
N TRP A 164 10.46 14.14 -5.93
CA TRP A 164 10.39 13.23 -4.81
C TRP A 164 9.55 13.83 -3.68
N ALA A 165 8.96 12.97 -2.84
CA ALA A 165 8.23 13.35 -1.64
C ALA A 165 8.71 12.51 -0.47
N LEU A 166 9.05 13.14 0.65
CA LEU A 166 9.50 12.47 1.87
C LEU A 166 8.46 12.65 2.96
N LYS A 167 7.92 11.54 3.48
CA LYS A 167 6.95 11.53 4.59
C LYS A 167 7.54 10.88 5.83
N GLN A 168 7.52 11.56 6.97
CA GLN A 168 7.74 10.92 8.25
C GLN A 168 6.48 10.14 8.67
N VAL A 169 6.64 8.85 8.94
CA VAL A 169 5.59 7.99 9.47
C VAL A 169 5.77 7.94 10.99
N PRO A 170 4.85 8.53 11.77
CA PRO A 170 4.96 8.48 13.22
C PRO A 170 4.82 7.03 13.70
N THR A 171 5.84 6.55 14.40
CA THR A 171 5.83 5.25 15.08
C THR A 171 5.51 5.53 16.54
N ASP A 172 4.37 5.03 17.05
CA ASP A 172 3.91 5.35 18.41
C ASP A 172 4.92 4.95 19.53
N ARG A 173 5.88 4.05 19.27
CA ARG A 173 6.89 3.56 20.24
C ARG A 173 8.22 3.08 19.63
N GLY A 174 8.63 3.61 18.49
CA GLY A 174 9.89 3.22 17.82
C GLY A 174 10.60 4.41 17.20
N ALA A 175 11.84 4.21 16.73
CA ALA A 175 12.54 5.25 15.97
C ALA A 175 11.65 5.73 14.81
N PRO A 176 11.59 7.04 14.55
CA PRO A 176 10.85 7.57 13.41
C PRO A 176 11.30 6.84 12.13
N ARG A 177 10.34 6.52 11.26
CA ARG A 177 10.62 5.99 9.92
C ARG A 177 10.16 7.00 8.89
N TRP A 178 10.87 7.08 7.78
CA TRP A 178 10.52 7.94 6.67
C TRP A 178 10.20 7.12 5.44
N VAL A 179 9.34 7.64 4.59
CA VAL A 179 8.97 7.04 3.31
C VAL A 179 9.31 8.05 2.24
N LEU A 180 10.28 7.71 1.40
CA LEU A 180 10.69 8.48 0.24
C LEU A 180 9.99 7.92 -0.99
N ASN A 181 9.28 8.78 -1.71
CA ASN A 181 8.54 8.46 -2.92
C ASN A 181 9.17 9.19 -4.09
N ASN A 182 9.48 8.49 -5.17
CA ASN A 182 9.78 9.08 -6.46
C ASN A 182 8.45 9.44 -7.15
N THR A 183 8.12 10.74 -7.26
CA THR A 183 6.84 11.18 -7.82
C THR A 183 6.73 10.94 -9.33
N ARG A 184 7.84 10.62 -10.00
CA ARG A 184 7.90 10.31 -11.44
C ARG A 184 7.74 8.82 -11.73
N THR A 185 8.48 7.96 -11.03
CA THR A 185 8.46 6.50 -11.26
C THR A 185 7.45 5.77 -10.36
N GLY A 186 6.99 6.42 -9.28
CA GLY A 186 6.15 5.80 -8.26
C GLY A 186 6.89 4.83 -7.35
N ALA A 187 8.23 4.78 -7.40
CA ALA A 187 9.03 3.93 -6.51
C ALA A 187 9.00 4.46 -5.07
N TYR A 188 8.81 3.56 -4.10
CA TYR A 188 8.83 3.87 -2.66
C TYR A 188 10.04 3.22 -2.00
N LEU A 189 10.71 3.98 -1.13
CA LEU A 189 11.78 3.52 -0.25
C LEU A 189 11.40 3.85 1.19
N GLN A 190 11.50 2.87 2.07
CA GLN A 190 11.44 3.12 3.51
C GLN A 190 12.85 3.43 4.00
N LEU A 191 13.00 4.59 4.65
CA LEU A 191 14.27 5.08 5.16
C LEU A 191 14.24 5.16 6.68
N ASP A 192 15.39 4.88 7.29
CA ASP A 192 15.66 5.21 8.69
C ASP A 192 16.24 6.63 8.84
N GLU A 193 16.51 7.05 10.08
CA GLU A 193 17.03 8.41 10.38
C GLU A 193 18.40 8.67 9.73
N ARG A 194 19.21 7.62 9.63
CA ARG A 194 20.58 7.67 9.12
C ARG A 194 20.56 7.78 7.59
N GLU A 195 19.67 7.04 6.94
CA GLU A 195 19.44 7.11 5.50
C GLU A 195 18.79 8.44 5.08
N VAL A 196 17.93 9.04 5.93
CA VAL A 196 17.38 10.38 5.70
C VAL A 196 18.45 11.45 5.79
N PHE A 197 19.36 11.35 6.77
CA PHE A 197 20.53 12.23 6.84
C PHE A 197 21.35 12.16 5.55
N LEU A 198 21.66 10.95 5.07
CA LEU A 198 22.36 10.76 3.79
C LEU A 198 21.56 11.35 2.63
N TRP A 199 20.24 11.13 2.57
CA TRP A 199 19.40 11.71 1.52
C TRP A 199 19.44 13.23 1.48
N HIS A 200 19.47 13.90 2.64
CA HIS A 200 19.58 15.36 2.70
C HIS A 200 20.96 15.87 2.28
N ALA A 201 22.02 15.12 2.59
CA ALA A 201 23.41 15.45 2.25
C ALA A 201 23.76 15.18 0.77
N VAL A 202 22.94 14.41 0.03
CA VAL A 202 23.12 14.11 -1.39
C VAL A 202 22.59 15.26 -2.27
N ASP A 203 23.24 16.41 -2.22
CA ASP A 203 22.90 17.62 -3.00
C ASP A 203 23.64 17.74 -4.34
N GLY A 204 24.72 16.99 -4.52
CA GLY A 204 25.62 17.06 -5.68
C GLY A 204 26.88 17.89 -5.44
N GLU A 205 27.00 18.54 -4.28
CA GLU A 205 28.20 19.28 -3.87
C GLU A 205 29.13 18.39 -3.04
N ASN A 206 28.56 17.54 -2.19
CA ASN A 206 29.31 16.61 -1.35
C ASN A 206 29.82 15.38 -2.13
N THR A 207 31.10 15.04 -1.96
CA THR A 207 31.65 13.76 -2.43
C THR A 207 31.24 12.62 -1.51
N VAL A 208 31.31 11.36 -1.95
CA VAL A 208 31.08 10.19 -1.08
C VAL A 208 32.00 10.18 0.14
N ARG A 209 33.24 10.70 0.01
CA ARG A 209 34.15 10.93 1.13
C ARG A 209 33.61 11.97 2.13
N ASP A 210 33.06 13.07 1.64
CA ASP A 210 32.50 14.12 2.51
C ASP A 210 31.23 13.61 3.22
N LEU A 211 30.41 12.80 2.53
CA LEU A 211 29.29 12.08 3.13
C LEU A 211 29.74 11.11 4.23
N LEU A 212 30.86 10.41 4.04
CA LEU A 212 31.44 9.52 5.03
C LEU A 212 31.88 10.27 6.29
N PHE A 213 32.54 11.42 6.14
CA PHE A 213 32.94 12.26 7.27
C PHE A 213 31.74 12.89 7.98
N ALA A 214 30.76 13.43 7.24
CA ALA A 214 29.53 13.98 7.82
C ALA A 214 28.71 12.91 8.57
N TYR A 215 28.69 11.69 8.05
CA TYR A 215 28.03 10.55 8.70
C TYR A 215 28.79 10.11 9.97
N ALA A 216 30.11 10.08 9.94
CA ALA A 216 30.95 9.77 11.09
C ALA A 216 30.83 10.83 12.20
N ASP A 217 30.79 12.12 11.84
CA ASP A 217 30.58 13.23 12.78
C ASP A 217 29.22 13.13 13.49
N ARG A 218 28.16 12.83 12.75
CA ARG A 218 26.80 12.75 13.32
C ARG A 218 26.53 11.49 14.14
N PHE A 219 27.06 10.33 13.73
CA PHE A 219 26.69 9.03 14.29
C PHE A 219 27.84 8.26 14.95
N GLY A 220 29.07 8.78 14.91
CA GLY A 220 30.25 8.18 15.55
C GLY A 220 30.79 6.91 14.88
N GLU A 221 30.38 6.61 13.65
CA GLU A 221 30.80 5.40 12.91
C GLU A 221 31.20 5.71 11.46
N LEU A 222 32.33 5.17 11.01
CA LEU A 222 32.76 5.17 9.61
C LEU A 222 32.19 3.93 8.89
N ALA A 223 31.00 4.06 8.28
CA ALA A 223 30.27 2.93 7.70
C ALA A 223 30.13 3.03 6.17
N LEU A 224 31.25 2.95 5.43
CA LEU A 224 31.25 3.02 3.96
C LEU A 224 30.30 2.02 3.28
N PRO A 225 30.22 0.73 3.67
CA PRO A 225 29.30 -0.23 3.04
C PRO A 225 27.82 0.17 3.18
N ARG A 226 27.46 0.86 4.27
CA ARG A 226 26.10 1.33 4.52
C ARG A 226 25.76 2.51 3.61
N ILE A 227 26.69 3.46 3.46
CA ILE A 227 26.54 4.59 2.54
C ILE A 227 26.41 4.09 1.10
N GLU A 228 27.25 3.14 0.67
CA GLU A 228 27.15 2.52 -0.65
C GLU A 228 25.81 1.81 -0.86
N SER A 229 25.32 1.07 0.14
CA SER A 229 24.02 0.39 0.05
C SER A 229 22.85 1.37 -0.06
N ALA A 230 22.90 2.50 0.67
CA ALA A 230 21.90 3.55 0.62
C ALA A 230 21.91 4.27 -0.74
N LEU A 231 23.10 4.64 -1.23
CA LEU A 231 23.26 5.24 -2.57
C LEU A 231 22.79 4.28 -3.68
N ALA A 232 23.08 2.98 -3.56
CA ALA A 232 22.60 1.97 -4.50
C ALA A 232 21.06 1.82 -4.44
N ALA A 233 20.46 1.90 -3.25
CA ALA A 233 19.00 1.88 -3.09
C ALA A 233 18.35 3.13 -3.73
N PHE A 234 18.91 4.33 -3.51
CA PHE A 234 18.43 5.55 -4.15
C PHE A 234 18.60 5.52 -5.67
N ALA A 235 19.73 5.02 -6.17
CA ALA A 235 19.96 4.85 -7.60
C ALA A 235 18.99 3.83 -8.22
N GLY A 236 18.75 2.71 -7.55
CA GLY A 236 17.78 1.69 -7.97
C GLY A 236 16.33 2.19 -8.02
N ALA A 237 15.96 3.14 -7.16
CA ALA A 237 14.67 3.82 -7.21
C ALA A 237 14.60 4.99 -8.21
N GLY A 238 15.67 5.21 -8.99
CA GLY A 238 15.75 6.28 -10.00
C GLY A 238 15.81 7.70 -9.41
N LEU A 239 16.22 7.81 -8.15
CA LEU A 239 16.25 9.06 -7.37
C LEU A 239 17.60 9.81 -7.44
N LEU A 240 18.66 9.17 -7.96
CA LEU A 240 19.99 9.78 -8.14
C LEU A 240 20.35 9.97 -9.62
N ARG A 241 21.22 10.95 -9.87
CA ARG A 241 21.91 11.21 -11.15
C ARG A 241 23.41 11.02 -10.94
N GLY A 242 24.10 10.33 -11.86
CA GLY A 242 25.57 10.21 -11.87
C GLY A 242 26.18 8.96 -11.21
N LEU A 243 25.37 8.08 -10.61
CA LEU A 243 25.83 6.74 -10.20
C LEU A 243 25.16 5.70 -11.11
N PRO A 244 25.91 4.73 -11.67
CA PRO A 244 25.29 3.62 -12.36
C PRO A 244 24.40 2.89 -11.35
N GLY A 245 23.09 3.01 -11.55
CA GLY A 245 22.14 2.13 -10.88
C GLY A 245 22.59 0.70 -11.16
N ARG A 246 22.54 -0.13 -10.11
CA ARG A 246 22.92 -1.54 -10.09
C ARG A 246 22.82 -2.15 -11.49
N SER A 247 23.97 -2.43 -12.11
CA SER A 247 24.03 -3.16 -13.37
C SER A 247 23.13 -4.38 -13.24
N GLU A 248 22.21 -4.59 -14.19
CA GLU A 248 21.54 -5.86 -14.35
C GLU A 248 22.62 -6.95 -14.25
N GLU A 249 22.47 -7.87 -13.30
CA GLU A 249 23.40 -8.98 -13.10
C GLU A 249 23.73 -9.58 -14.47
N ALA A 250 25.04 -9.65 -14.80
CA ALA A 250 25.52 -10.10 -16.09
C ALA A 250 24.71 -11.30 -16.59
N GLU A 251 23.93 -11.08 -17.65
CA GLU A 251 23.03 -12.09 -18.18
C GLU A 251 23.85 -13.30 -18.65
N PRO A 252 23.52 -14.53 -18.21
CA PRO A 252 24.24 -15.72 -18.65
C PRO A 252 23.99 -15.96 -20.13
N THR A 253 25.06 -16.00 -20.91
CA THR A 253 25.08 -16.23 -22.36
C THR A 253 24.62 -17.65 -22.73
N GLY A 254 23.75 -17.80 -23.73
CA GLY A 254 23.42 -19.09 -24.39
C GLY A 254 21.98 -19.61 -24.23
N TRP A 255 21.74 -20.86 -24.64
CA TRP A 255 20.44 -21.56 -24.68
C TRP A 255 19.64 -21.55 -23.35
N ARG A 256 20.33 -21.41 -22.21
CA ARG A 256 19.74 -21.21 -20.88
C ARG A 256 18.98 -19.88 -20.75
N ARG A 257 19.27 -18.88 -21.59
CA ARG A 257 18.56 -17.60 -21.71
C ARG A 257 17.18 -17.78 -22.31
N ALA A 258 17.04 -18.52 -23.41
CA ALA A 258 15.75 -18.78 -24.04
C ALA A 258 14.83 -19.57 -23.11
N GLY A 259 15.35 -20.65 -22.48
CA GLY A 259 14.59 -21.43 -21.51
C GLY A 259 14.16 -20.62 -20.27
N ARG A 260 15.06 -19.82 -19.69
CA ARG A 260 14.72 -18.96 -18.53
C ARG A 260 13.88 -17.74 -18.90
N ALA A 261 14.01 -17.19 -20.10
CA ALA A 261 13.23 -16.06 -20.58
C ALA A 261 11.80 -16.50 -20.88
N VAL A 262 11.61 -17.64 -21.55
CA VAL A 262 10.28 -18.26 -21.74
C VAL A 262 9.67 -18.63 -20.39
N TYR A 263 10.44 -19.23 -19.48
CA TYR A 263 9.98 -19.51 -18.12
C TYR A 263 9.61 -18.25 -17.32
N ARG A 264 10.41 -17.18 -17.38
CA ARG A 264 10.11 -15.88 -16.74
C ARG A 264 8.92 -15.17 -17.40
N ALA A 265 8.81 -15.22 -18.72
CA ALA A 265 7.71 -14.61 -19.48
C ALA A 265 6.38 -15.34 -19.22
N LEU A 266 6.38 -16.67 -19.13
CA LEU A 266 5.22 -17.47 -18.74
C LEU A 266 4.82 -17.28 -17.27
N LEU A 267 5.79 -16.96 -16.39
CA LEU A 267 5.53 -16.75 -14.95
C LEU A 267 5.16 -15.31 -14.58
N LYS A 268 5.46 -14.33 -15.43
CA LYS A 268 5.26 -12.90 -15.16
C LYS A 268 4.77 -12.17 -16.41
N LEU A 269 3.70 -12.68 -17.03
CA LEU A 269 2.98 -11.87 -18.00
C LEU A 269 2.21 -10.79 -17.23
N GLU A 270 2.79 -9.61 -17.09
CA GLU A 270 2.16 -8.46 -16.46
C GLU A 270 1.64 -7.49 -17.53
N VAL A 271 0.33 -7.34 -17.59
CA VAL A 271 -0.35 -6.36 -18.43
C VAL A 271 -0.82 -5.23 -17.52
N SER A 272 -0.07 -4.13 -17.53
CA SER A 272 -0.47 -2.90 -16.83
C SER A 272 -1.46 -2.09 -17.67
N VAL A 273 -2.46 -1.49 -17.02
CA VAL A 273 -3.46 -0.65 -17.71
C VAL A 273 -2.99 0.81 -17.69
N PRO A 274 -2.59 1.40 -18.83
CA PRO A 274 -2.17 2.80 -18.88
C PRO A 274 -3.36 3.72 -18.59
N GLY A 275 -3.11 4.81 -17.84
CA GLY A 275 -4.14 5.81 -17.54
C GLY A 275 -5.24 5.35 -16.57
N LEU A 276 -5.03 4.24 -15.84
CA LEU A 276 -5.98 3.66 -14.90
C LEU A 276 -6.58 4.70 -13.94
N ASP A 277 -5.76 5.62 -13.42
CA ASP A 277 -6.21 6.67 -12.50
C ASP A 277 -7.38 7.49 -13.05
N ARG A 278 -7.30 7.90 -14.34
CA ARG A 278 -8.35 8.70 -15.00
C ARG A 278 -9.61 7.87 -15.23
N THR A 279 -9.45 6.63 -15.68
CA THR A 279 -10.57 5.70 -15.93
C THR A 279 -11.34 5.39 -14.66
N VAL A 280 -10.64 5.04 -13.57
CA VAL A 280 -11.27 4.78 -12.27
C VAL A 280 -11.89 6.05 -11.69
N THR A 281 -11.28 7.23 -11.88
CA THR A 281 -11.88 8.50 -11.46
C THR A 281 -13.21 8.77 -12.18
N ARG A 282 -13.27 8.59 -13.50
CA ARG A 282 -14.52 8.73 -14.28
C ARG A 282 -15.57 7.73 -13.83
N LEU A 283 -15.17 6.47 -13.63
CA LEU A 283 -16.08 5.42 -13.15
C LEU A 283 -16.63 5.74 -11.75
N TYR A 284 -15.78 6.25 -10.85
CA TYR A 284 -16.16 6.68 -9.51
C TYR A 284 -17.18 7.82 -9.56
N GLN A 285 -16.92 8.86 -10.38
CA GLN A 285 -17.80 10.02 -10.53
C GLN A 285 -19.14 9.64 -11.18
N ALA A 286 -19.14 8.75 -12.17
CA ALA A 286 -20.36 8.32 -12.87
C ALA A 286 -21.28 7.48 -11.96
N PHE A 287 -20.75 6.43 -11.35
CA PHE A 287 -21.55 5.46 -10.59
C PHE A 287 -20.91 4.97 -9.30
N GLY A 288 -19.57 4.85 -9.26
CA GLY A 288 -18.86 4.22 -8.15
C GLY A 288 -19.10 4.87 -6.79
N TRP A 289 -19.35 6.19 -6.73
CA TRP A 289 -19.66 6.90 -5.49
C TRP A 289 -20.87 6.32 -4.74
N ARG A 290 -21.84 5.72 -5.44
CA ARG A 290 -23.06 5.14 -4.85
C ARG A 290 -22.75 3.97 -3.90
N PHE A 291 -21.73 3.16 -4.21
CA PHE A 291 -21.33 2.02 -3.39
C PHE A 291 -20.75 2.42 -2.03
N PHE A 292 -20.22 3.64 -1.92
CA PHE A 292 -19.62 4.17 -0.69
C PHE A 292 -20.60 5.04 0.12
N THR A 293 -21.86 5.13 -0.33
CA THR A 293 -22.94 5.70 0.48
C THR A 293 -23.43 4.69 1.51
N ARG A 294 -24.12 5.15 2.56
CA ARG A 294 -24.74 4.25 3.55
C ARG A 294 -25.67 3.25 2.88
N THR A 295 -26.47 3.71 1.92
CA THR A 295 -27.39 2.89 1.15
C THR A 295 -26.66 1.81 0.36
N GLY A 296 -25.58 2.17 -0.35
CA GLY A 296 -24.77 1.21 -1.10
C GLY A 296 -24.16 0.12 -0.20
N VAL A 297 -23.58 0.52 0.93
CA VAL A 297 -23.01 -0.43 1.90
C VAL A 297 -24.11 -1.31 2.51
N THR A 298 -25.28 -0.77 2.85
CA THR A 298 -26.40 -1.59 3.37
C THR A 298 -26.90 -2.57 2.32
N LEU A 299 -27.00 -2.18 1.05
CA LEU A 299 -27.40 -3.06 -0.04
C LEU A 299 -26.37 -4.18 -0.27
N ALA A 300 -25.08 -3.87 -0.16
CA ALA A 300 -24.03 -4.88 -0.22
C ALA A 300 -24.18 -5.91 0.90
N TRP A 301 -24.41 -5.47 2.15
CA TRP A 301 -24.65 -6.37 3.28
C TRP A 301 -25.94 -7.18 3.12
N LEU A 302 -27.02 -6.57 2.64
CA LEU A 302 -28.27 -7.28 2.34
C LEU A 302 -28.07 -8.34 1.25
N SER A 303 -27.26 -8.05 0.23
CA SER A 303 -26.87 -9.00 -0.80
C SER A 303 -26.10 -10.18 -0.22
N VAL A 304 -25.17 -9.94 0.71
CA VAL A 304 -24.42 -11.00 1.39
C VAL A 304 -25.34 -11.89 2.22
N ILE A 305 -26.20 -11.29 3.05
CA ILE A 305 -27.09 -12.02 3.98
C ILE A 305 -28.18 -12.77 3.20
N GLY A 306 -28.88 -12.07 2.28
CA GLY A 306 -29.91 -12.67 1.43
C GLY A 306 -29.33 -13.74 0.49
N GLY A 307 -28.12 -13.49 -0.03
CA GLY A 307 -27.38 -14.46 -0.81
C GLY A 307 -27.01 -15.73 -0.03
N LEU A 308 -26.64 -15.60 1.25
CA LEU A 308 -26.34 -16.77 2.09
C LEU A 308 -27.59 -17.62 2.32
N ALA A 309 -28.73 -16.98 2.56
CA ALA A 309 -30.01 -17.68 2.65
C ALA A 309 -30.37 -18.37 1.31
N ALA A 310 -30.21 -17.67 0.19
CA ALA A 310 -30.43 -18.24 -1.14
C ALA A 310 -29.47 -19.40 -1.44
N PHE A 311 -28.22 -19.33 -0.98
CA PHE A 311 -27.24 -20.40 -1.15
C PHE A 311 -27.68 -21.69 -0.44
N LEU A 312 -28.22 -21.58 0.77
CA LEU A 312 -28.76 -22.72 1.52
C LEU A 312 -29.96 -23.37 0.80
N ILE A 313 -30.81 -22.56 0.16
CA ILE A 313 -31.91 -23.05 -0.67
C ILE A 313 -31.38 -23.75 -1.93
N ALA A 314 -30.41 -23.13 -2.61
CA ALA A 314 -29.81 -23.66 -3.83
C ALA A 314 -29.07 -24.99 -3.57
N GLN A 315 -28.43 -25.14 -2.41
CA GLN A 315 -27.75 -26.37 -2.01
C GLN A 315 -28.69 -27.58 -1.93
N GLY A 316 -29.98 -27.38 -1.61
CA GLY A 316 -30.98 -28.45 -1.63
C GLY A 316 -31.39 -28.89 -3.04
N ARG A 317 -31.05 -28.11 -4.07
CA ARG A 317 -31.46 -28.33 -5.48
C ARG A 317 -30.30 -28.62 -6.43
N GLN A 318 -29.07 -28.34 -6.01
CA GLN A 318 -27.86 -28.40 -6.84
C GLN A 318 -26.80 -29.26 -6.15
N HIS A 319 -26.10 -30.08 -6.91
CA HIS A 319 -24.99 -30.88 -6.42
C HIS A 319 -23.64 -30.26 -6.84
N LEU A 320 -22.63 -30.38 -5.97
CA LEU A 320 -21.26 -29.95 -6.30
C LEU A 320 -20.69 -30.83 -7.41
N LEU A 321 -19.98 -30.19 -8.35
CA LEU A 321 -19.39 -30.75 -9.57
C LEU A 321 -20.40 -31.21 -10.64
N ASP A 322 -21.69 -30.99 -10.43
CA ASP A 322 -22.72 -31.17 -11.45
C ASP A 322 -23.03 -29.83 -12.15
N PHE A 323 -22.75 -29.76 -13.45
CA PHE A 323 -22.99 -28.56 -14.27
C PHE A 323 -24.33 -28.58 -15.01
N GLY A 324 -25.28 -29.41 -14.61
CA GLY A 324 -26.65 -29.40 -15.15
C GLY A 324 -26.69 -29.61 -16.67
N GLY A 325 -25.80 -30.45 -17.20
CA GLY A 325 -25.70 -30.74 -18.63
C GLY A 325 -24.84 -29.77 -19.46
N ALA A 326 -24.13 -28.81 -18.86
CA ALA A 326 -23.27 -27.88 -19.61
C ALA A 326 -22.03 -28.52 -20.27
N GLY A 327 -21.71 -29.78 -19.93
CA GLY A 327 -20.51 -30.46 -20.42
C GLY A 327 -19.23 -29.67 -20.15
N ALA A 328 -18.38 -29.53 -21.16
CA ALA A 328 -17.12 -28.81 -21.07
C ALA A 328 -17.28 -27.28 -20.89
N TRP A 329 -18.44 -26.71 -21.25
CA TRP A 329 -18.69 -25.27 -21.11
C TRP A 329 -18.92 -24.84 -19.67
N GLY A 330 -19.38 -25.74 -18.79
CA GLY A 330 -19.59 -25.45 -17.37
C GLY A 330 -18.31 -24.92 -16.67
N PRO A 331 -17.20 -25.69 -16.70
CA PRO A 331 -15.92 -25.24 -16.17
C PRO A 331 -15.36 -23.96 -16.83
N VAL A 332 -15.55 -23.77 -18.14
CA VAL A 332 -15.09 -22.58 -18.86
C VAL A 332 -15.83 -21.33 -18.37
N LEU A 333 -17.15 -21.39 -18.28
CA LEU A 333 -17.99 -20.30 -17.77
C LEU A 333 -17.70 -20.01 -16.31
N LEU A 334 -17.46 -21.05 -15.50
CA LEU A 334 -17.04 -20.91 -14.11
C LEU A 334 -15.71 -20.15 -14.01
N ALA A 335 -14.71 -20.54 -14.80
CA ALA A 335 -13.40 -19.88 -14.82
C ALA A 335 -13.52 -18.40 -15.26
N ALA A 336 -14.30 -18.12 -16.31
CA ALA A 336 -14.57 -16.75 -16.75
C ALA A 336 -15.28 -15.91 -15.67
N GLY A 337 -16.23 -16.51 -14.95
CA GLY A 337 -16.90 -15.91 -13.81
C GLY A 337 -15.94 -15.55 -12.67
N TYR A 338 -15.01 -16.44 -12.33
CA TYR A 338 -13.98 -16.17 -11.32
C TYR A 338 -13.04 -15.03 -11.72
N VAL A 339 -12.59 -14.99 -12.98
CA VAL A 339 -11.76 -13.89 -13.48
C VAL A 339 -12.52 -12.57 -13.37
N THR A 340 -13.79 -12.57 -13.76
CA THR A 340 -14.65 -11.38 -13.64
C THR A 340 -14.78 -10.92 -12.19
N ALA A 341 -15.01 -11.85 -11.26
CA ALA A 341 -15.10 -11.54 -9.84
C ALA A 341 -13.79 -10.97 -9.27
N LEU A 342 -12.65 -11.47 -9.72
CA LEU A 342 -11.33 -10.96 -9.35
C LEU A 342 -11.11 -9.52 -9.85
N VAL A 343 -11.57 -9.21 -11.07
CA VAL A 343 -11.55 -7.83 -11.58
C VAL A 343 -12.44 -6.92 -10.75
N VAL A 344 -13.66 -7.35 -10.41
CA VAL A 344 -14.58 -6.58 -9.58
C VAL A 344 -13.98 -6.32 -8.19
N HIS A 345 -13.30 -7.31 -7.61
CA HIS A 345 -12.61 -7.21 -6.34
C HIS A 345 -11.56 -6.09 -6.36
N GLU A 346 -10.62 -6.16 -7.30
CA GLU A 346 -9.54 -5.16 -7.43
C GLU A 346 -10.06 -3.78 -7.83
N LEU A 347 -11.08 -3.72 -8.69
CA LEU A 347 -11.71 -2.46 -9.06
C LEU A 347 -12.39 -1.81 -7.86
N THR A 348 -12.94 -2.60 -6.94
CA THR A 348 -13.54 -2.09 -5.71
C THR A 348 -12.48 -1.50 -4.78
N HIS A 349 -11.31 -2.12 -4.65
CA HIS A 349 -10.16 -1.51 -3.97
C HIS A 349 -9.80 -0.16 -4.60
N ALA A 350 -9.74 -0.08 -5.93
CA ALA A 350 -9.45 1.16 -6.65
C ALA A 350 -10.50 2.25 -6.41
N LEU A 351 -11.78 1.89 -6.44
CA LEU A 351 -12.89 2.81 -6.17
C LEU A 351 -12.90 3.26 -4.70
N ALA A 352 -12.55 2.37 -3.77
CA ALA A 352 -12.41 2.70 -2.35
C ALA A 352 -11.30 3.73 -2.14
N VAL A 353 -10.16 3.59 -2.83
CA VAL A 353 -9.09 4.59 -2.83
C VAL A 353 -9.60 5.95 -3.32
N LYS A 354 -10.39 5.96 -4.40
CA LYS A 354 -10.98 7.18 -4.96
C LYS A 354 -12.00 7.83 -4.05
N SER A 355 -12.75 7.05 -3.26
CA SER A 355 -13.70 7.58 -2.29
C SER A 355 -13.07 8.46 -1.21
N TYR A 356 -11.76 8.26 -0.94
CA TYR A 356 -10.96 9.08 -0.04
C TYR A 356 -10.16 10.18 -0.75
N GLY A 357 -10.44 10.46 -2.03
CA GLY A 357 -9.75 11.50 -2.81
C GLY A 357 -8.29 11.16 -3.16
N ARG A 358 -7.92 9.87 -3.14
CA ARG A 358 -6.54 9.40 -3.39
C ARG A 358 -6.36 8.87 -4.82
N LYS A 359 -5.11 8.74 -5.25
CA LYS A 359 -4.75 8.33 -6.63
C LYS A 359 -4.42 6.85 -6.71
N VAL A 360 -4.83 6.22 -7.80
CA VAL A 360 -4.54 4.83 -8.14
C VAL A 360 -3.48 4.84 -9.25
N ARG A 361 -2.22 4.63 -8.88
CA ARG A 361 -1.09 4.86 -9.79
C ARG A 361 -0.87 3.71 -10.77
N ARG A 362 -1.09 2.48 -10.32
CA ARG A 362 -0.83 1.27 -11.08
C ARG A 362 -1.91 0.24 -10.80
N GLY A 363 -2.22 -0.55 -11.81
CA GLY A 363 -3.05 -1.73 -11.68
C GLY A 363 -3.04 -2.47 -13.00
N GLY A 364 -3.36 -3.75 -12.95
CA GLY A 364 -3.24 -4.60 -14.12
C GLY A 364 -3.57 -6.05 -13.84
N PHE A 365 -3.26 -6.87 -14.84
CA PHE A 365 -3.40 -8.31 -14.79
C PHE A 365 -2.03 -8.95 -14.81
N LEU A 366 -1.86 -9.97 -13.98
CA LEU A 366 -0.68 -10.79 -13.89
C LEU A 366 -1.09 -12.25 -14.10
N LEU A 367 -0.48 -12.92 -15.08
CA LEU A 367 -0.61 -14.38 -15.20
C LEU A 367 0.59 -15.04 -14.53
N MET A 368 0.35 -15.82 -13.48
CA MET A 368 1.39 -16.57 -12.76
C MET A 368 1.06 -18.06 -12.78
N VAL A 369 1.92 -18.87 -13.41
CA VAL A 369 1.72 -20.34 -13.55
C VAL A 369 0.35 -20.68 -14.16
N GLY A 370 -0.10 -19.91 -15.16
CA GLY A 370 -1.41 -20.09 -15.80
C GLY A 370 -2.62 -19.66 -14.98
N MET A 371 -2.44 -19.16 -13.75
CA MET A 371 -3.52 -18.58 -12.94
C MET A 371 -3.57 -17.05 -13.10
N PRO A 372 -4.74 -16.48 -13.40
CA PRO A 372 -4.91 -15.04 -13.53
C PRO A 372 -4.99 -14.38 -12.15
N PHE A 373 -4.21 -13.31 -11.99
CA PHE A 373 -4.22 -12.38 -10.87
C PHE A 373 -4.58 -10.99 -11.40
N ALA A 374 -5.48 -10.28 -10.76
CA ALA A 374 -5.59 -8.84 -10.95
C ALA A 374 -4.94 -8.16 -9.74
N PHE A 375 -4.40 -6.96 -9.92
CA PHE A 375 -3.88 -6.18 -8.81
C PHE A 375 -4.13 -4.70 -9.03
N VAL A 376 -4.32 -3.99 -7.92
CA VAL A 376 -4.37 -2.53 -7.87
C VAL A 376 -3.40 -2.02 -6.80
N ASP A 377 -2.60 -1.02 -7.15
CA ASP A 377 -1.70 -0.35 -6.22
C ASP A 377 -2.49 0.62 -5.33
N THR A 378 -2.65 0.22 -4.06
CA THR A 378 -3.32 1.00 -3.00
C THR A 378 -2.33 1.78 -2.12
N SER A 379 -1.04 1.84 -2.49
CA SER A 379 0.01 2.46 -1.67
C SER A 379 -0.24 3.94 -1.35
N ASP A 380 -1.00 4.67 -2.17
CA ASP A 380 -1.37 6.06 -1.88
C ASP A 380 -2.22 6.17 -0.59
N MET A 381 -2.84 5.08 -0.13
CA MET A 381 -3.63 5.04 1.10
C MET A 381 -2.78 5.10 2.39
N TRP A 382 -1.45 4.97 2.30
CA TRP A 382 -0.54 5.31 3.42
C TRP A 382 -0.60 6.81 3.79
N PHE A 383 -1.18 7.65 2.92
CA PHE A 383 -1.52 9.05 3.23
C PHE A 383 -2.91 9.21 3.88
N GLY A 384 -3.70 8.14 3.99
CA GLY A 384 -4.97 8.11 4.71
C GLY A 384 -4.82 7.76 6.20
N THR A 385 -5.94 7.80 6.90
CA THR A 385 -6.06 7.31 8.28
C THR A 385 -5.95 5.79 8.35
N ARG A 386 -5.75 5.23 9.55
CA ARG A 386 -5.78 3.77 9.76
C ARG A 386 -7.12 3.16 9.32
N TRP A 387 -8.24 3.83 9.60
CA TRP A 387 -9.56 3.28 9.32
C TRP A 387 -9.91 3.37 7.84
N SER A 388 -9.41 4.38 7.11
CA SER A 388 -9.53 4.40 5.64
C SER A 388 -8.74 3.26 5.01
N ARG A 389 -7.57 2.89 5.53
CA ARG A 389 -6.84 1.69 5.05
C ARG A 389 -7.59 0.40 5.33
N VAL A 390 -8.17 0.26 6.53
CA VAL A 390 -9.03 -0.88 6.88
C VAL A 390 -10.22 -0.97 5.92
N VAL A 391 -10.91 0.14 5.65
CA VAL A 391 -12.06 0.15 4.72
C VAL A 391 -11.65 -0.25 3.32
N VAL A 392 -10.53 0.28 2.81
CA VAL A 392 -10.00 -0.12 1.50
C VAL A 392 -9.69 -1.62 1.50
N ALA A 393 -8.92 -2.12 2.46
CA ALA A 393 -8.58 -3.54 2.56
C ALA A 393 -9.82 -4.46 2.65
N LEU A 394 -10.90 -4.05 3.32
CA LEU A 394 -12.11 -4.85 3.42
C LEU A 394 -13.08 -4.69 2.23
N SER A 395 -12.88 -3.69 1.38
CA SER A 395 -13.80 -3.38 0.29
C SER A 395 -13.80 -4.44 -0.81
N GLY A 396 -12.62 -4.97 -1.19
CA GLY A 396 -12.49 -6.08 -2.12
C GLY A 396 -13.26 -7.32 -1.64
N PRO A 397 -12.95 -7.90 -0.47
CA PRO A 397 -13.65 -9.08 0.05
C PRO A 397 -15.16 -8.89 0.20
N LEU A 398 -15.60 -7.70 0.62
CA LEU A 398 -17.03 -7.38 0.69
C LEU A 398 -17.70 -7.40 -0.69
N SER A 399 -17.04 -6.86 -1.72
CA SER A 399 -17.57 -6.90 -3.10
C SER A 399 -17.68 -8.33 -3.63
N THR A 400 -16.68 -9.17 -3.33
CA THR A 400 -16.69 -10.60 -3.69
C THR A 400 -17.84 -11.32 -3.01
N ALA A 401 -18.07 -11.06 -1.73
CA ALA A 401 -19.18 -11.63 -0.96
C ALA A 401 -20.55 -11.19 -1.50
N ALA A 402 -20.69 -9.91 -1.85
CA ALA A 402 -21.92 -9.38 -2.41
C ALA A 402 -22.22 -10.00 -3.78
N LEU A 403 -21.22 -10.13 -4.64
CA LEU A 403 -21.33 -10.81 -5.93
C LEU A 403 -21.69 -12.30 -5.76
N ALA A 404 -21.07 -12.99 -4.79
CA ALA A 404 -21.42 -14.35 -4.43
C ALA A 404 -22.91 -14.47 -4.08
N GLY A 405 -23.45 -13.48 -3.36
CA GLY A 405 -24.86 -13.45 -3.00
C GLY A 405 -25.81 -13.30 -4.18
N TRP A 406 -25.46 -12.49 -5.17
CA TRP A 406 -26.23 -12.39 -6.42
C TRP A 406 -26.17 -13.70 -7.22
N CYS A 407 -25.01 -14.35 -7.30
CA CYS A 407 -24.88 -15.65 -7.93
C CYS A 407 -25.71 -16.73 -7.21
N ALA A 408 -25.71 -16.73 -5.87
CA ALA A 408 -26.50 -17.65 -5.06
C ALA A 408 -28.00 -17.44 -5.26
N ALA A 409 -28.46 -16.19 -5.32
CA ALA A 409 -29.85 -15.86 -5.63
C ALA A 409 -30.24 -16.39 -7.02
N GLY A 410 -29.41 -16.14 -8.04
CA GLY A 410 -29.62 -16.70 -9.38
C GLY A 410 -29.70 -18.22 -9.37
N ALA A 411 -28.81 -18.90 -8.65
CA ALA A 411 -28.83 -20.36 -8.52
C ALA A 411 -30.09 -20.90 -7.81
N ALA A 412 -30.66 -20.16 -6.85
CA ALA A 412 -31.82 -20.58 -6.09
C ALA A 412 -33.15 -20.42 -6.86
N PHE A 413 -33.27 -19.31 -7.61
CA PHE A 413 -34.53 -18.89 -8.22
C PHE A 413 -34.64 -19.21 -9.72
N LEU A 414 -33.53 -19.43 -10.42
CA LEU A 414 -33.58 -19.86 -11.83
C LEU A 414 -34.06 -21.33 -11.94
N PRO A 415 -34.71 -21.69 -13.05
CA PRO A 415 -35.00 -23.09 -13.36
C PRO A 415 -33.72 -23.94 -13.34
N THR A 416 -33.84 -25.19 -12.91
CA THR A 416 -32.72 -26.13 -12.85
C THR A 416 -32.17 -26.35 -14.25
N GLY A 417 -30.91 -25.97 -14.46
CA GLY A 417 -30.23 -26.10 -15.74
C GLY A 417 -28.76 -25.67 -15.64
N PRO A 418 -28.07 -25.55 -16.78
CA PRO A 418 -26.64 -25.27 -16.80
C PRO A 418 -26.30 -23.90 -16.19
N ALA A 419 -27.16 -22.90 -16.40
CA ALA A 419 -26.96 -21.55 -15.85
C ALA A 419 -27.06 -21.53 -14.30
N SER A 420 -28.10 -22.16 -13.73
CA SER A 420 -28.27 -22.23 -12.27
C SER A 420 -27.13 -23.01 -11.61
N ALA A 421 -26.68 -24.09 -12.27
CA ALA A 421 -25.56 -24.90 -11.82
C ALA A 421 -24.24 -24.10 -11.82
N VAL A 422 -23.90 -23.41 -12.91
CA VAL A 422 -22.68 -22.58 -12.96
C VAL A 422 -22.70 -21.47 -11.92
N LEU A 423 -23.84 -20.79 -11.74
CA LEU A 423 -24.00 -19.75 -10.73
C LEU A 423 -23.86 -20.29 -9.29
N PHE A 424 -24.35 -21.51 -9.02
CA PHE A 424 -24.16 -22.17 -7.73
C PHE A 424 -22.67 -22.42 -7.44
N HIS A 425 -21.94 -22.97 -8.42
CA HIS A 425 -20.51 -23.23 -8.30
C HIS A 425 -19.70 -21.93 -8.12
N LEU A 426 -20.07 -20.89 -8.86
CA LEU A 426 -19.46 -19.58 -8.74
C LEU A 426 -19.74 -18.98 -7.36
N ALA A 427 -20.98 -19.03 -6.88
CA ALA A 427 -21.35 -18.55 -5.55
C ALA A 427 -20.58 -19.27 -4.43
N PHE A 428 -20.55 -20.60 -4.45
CA PHE A 428 -19.78 -21.41 -3.49
C PHE A 428 -18.30 -21.00 -3.50
N GLY A 429 -17.75 -20.86 -4.69
CA GLY A 429 -16.39 -20.41 -4.94
C GLY A 429 -16.05 -19.05 -4.36
N LEU A 430 -16.88 -18.06 -4.64
CA LEU A 430 -16.68 -16.69 -4.21
C LEU A 430 -16.90 -16.53 -2.70
N TYR A 431 -17.83 -17.26 -2.09
CA TYR A 431 -17.96 -17.31 -0.64
C TYR A 431 -16.73 -17.92 0.03
N LEU A 432 -16.23 -19.02 -0.52
CA LEU A 432 -15.00 -19.63 -0.03
C LEU A 432 -13.81 -18.68 -0.18
N ASN A 433 -13.66 -18.03 -1.33
CA ASN A 433 -12.62 -17.01 -1.57
C ASN A 433 -12.73 -15.84 -0.58
N THR A 434 -13.95 -15.38 -0.30
CA THR A 434 -14.22 -14.34 0.70
C THR A 434 -13.71 -14.76 2.08
N LEU A 435 -14.02 -15.98 2.53
CA LEU A 435 -13.55 -16.52 3.81
C LEU A 435 -12.02 -16.60 3.87
N TYR A 436 -11.37 -17.02 2.79
CA TYR A 436 -9.91 -17.00 2.68
C TYR A 436 -9.36 -15.58 2.81
N ASN A 437 -9.92 -14.62 2.08
CA ASN A 437 -9.45 -13.24 2.10
C ASN A 437 -9.65 -12.56 3.47
N PHE A 438 -10.72 -12.88 4.21
CA PHE A 438 -10.92 -12.40 5.57
C PHE A 438 -10.01 -13.08 6.60
N ASN A 439 -9.36 -14.19 6.25
CA ASN A 439 -8.53 -14.94 7.20
C ASN A 439 -7.31 -14.09 7.64
N PRO A 440 -7.25 -13.67 8.92
CA PRO A 440 -6.17 -12.80 9.40
C PRO A 440 -4.84 -13.52 9.57
N LEU A 441 -4.76 -14.84 9.38
CA LEU A 441 -3.54 -15.63 9.54
C LEU A 441 -2.70 -15.67 8.25
N MET A 442 -3.33 -15.44 7.10
CA MET A 442 -2.69 -15.42 5.78
C MET A 442 -2.46 -13.98 5.32
N PRO A 443 -1.39 -13.68 4.56
CA PRO A 443 -1.06 -12.32 4.12
C PRO A 443 -1.99 -11.85 2.98
N LEU A 444 -3.29 -11.82 3.27
CA LEU A 444 -4.39 -11.41 2.42
C LEU A 444 -5.01 -10.14 2.99
N ASP A 445 -6.11 -9.69 2.39
CA ASP A 445 -6.79 -8.44 2.74
C ASP A 445 -7.21 -8.33 4.20
N GLY A 446 -7.73 -9.41 4.79
CA GLY A 446 -8.12 -9.46 6.20
C GLY A 446 -6.93 -9.32 7.14
N TYR A 447 -5.76 -9.83 6.77
CA TYR A 447 -4.52 -9.57 7.52
C TYR A 447 -4.09 -8.12 7.40
N GLN A 448 -4.13 -7.54 6.19
CA GLN A 448 -3.80 -6.12 6.01
C GLN A 448 -4.72 -5.23 6.86
N ALA A 449 -6.03 -5.46 6.81
CA ALA A 449 -7.02 -4.79 7.64
C ALA A 449 -6.71 -4.95 9.14
N LEU A 450 -6.36 -6.16 9.60
CA LEU A 450 -5.99 -6.39 11.00
C LEU A 450 -4.71 -5.64 11.39
N THR A 451 -3.67 -5.69 10.57
CA THR A 451 -2.40 -4.99 10.85
C THR A 451 -2.58 -3.48 10.92
N ASP A 452 -3.43 -2.91 10.07
CA ASP A 452 -3.74 -1.49 10.07
C ASP A 452 -4.61 -1.08 11.25
N ALA A 453 -5.58 -1.91 11.64
CA ALA A 453 -6.39 -1.70 12.83
C ALA A 453 -5.53 -1.72 14.11
N LEU A 454 -4.61 -2.70 14.21
CA LEU A 454 -3.72 -2.88 15.37
C LEU A 454 -2.46 -1.99 15.36
N ARG A 455 -2.15 -1.31 14.25
CA ARG A 455 -0.93 -0.53 14.04
C ARG A 455 0.37 -1.35 14.17
N VAL A 456 0.33 -2.61 13.74
CA VAL A 456 1.50 -3.51 13.76
C VAL A 456 1.75 -4.03 12.34
N PRO A 457 2.54 -3.31 11.51
CA PRO A 457 2.70 -3.63 10.09
C PRO A 457 3.36 -4.99 9.83
N ARG A 458 4.16 -5.50 10.77
CA ARG A 458 4.84 -6.81 10.69
C ARG A 458 4.30 -7.79 11.74
N LEU A 459 2.99 -7.75 12.01
CA LEU A 459 2.35 -8.53 13.07
C LEU A 459 2.74 -10.01 13.03
N ARG A 460 2.65 -10.66 11.87
CA ARG A 460 2.95 -12.09 11.74
C ARG A 460 4.41 -12.42 12.07
N GLU A 461 5.33 -11.57 11.65
CA GLU A 461 6.76 -11.78 11.87
C GLU A 461 7.16 -11.49 13.32
N GLU A 462 6.65 -10.40 13.90
CA GLU A 462 6.81 -10.05 15.31
C GLU A 462 6.22 -11.15 16.21
N ALA A 463 4.99 -11.60 15.92
CA ALA A 463 4.32 -12.67 16.66
C ALA A 463 5.06 -14.00 16.55
N SER A 464 5.50 -14.38 15.35
CA SER A 464 6.25 -15.62 15.13
C SER A 464 7.64 -15.58 15.76
N ALA A 465 8.29 -14.41 15.82
CA ALA A 465 9.57 -14.23 16.51
C ALA A 465 9.39 -14.33 18.03
N TYR A 466 8.38 -13.66 18.57
CA TYR A 466 8.06 -13.72 19.98
C TYR A 466 7.66 -15.13 20.42
N PHE A 467 6.74 -15.79 19.71
CA PHE A 467 6.30 -17.16 20.03
C PHE A 467 7.45 -18.18 20.00
N ARG A 468 8.37 -18.10 19.03
CA ARG A 468 9.47 -19.08 18.91
C ARG A 468 10.60 -18.89 19.92
N LYS A 469 10.86 -17.66 20.37
CA LYS A 469 12.04 -17.35 21.20
C LYS A 469 11.72 -16.50 22.42
N GLY A 470 10.93 -15.44 22.24
CA GLY A 470 10.57 -14.50 23.32
C GLY A 470 9.75 -15.15 24.42
N LEU A 471 8.66 -15.84 24.07
CA LEU A 471 7.77 -16.52 25.02
C LEU A 471 8.52 -17.55 25.87
N TRP A 472 9.35 -18.40 25.24
CA TRP A 472 10.16 -19.38 25.95
C TRP A 472 11.22 -18.75 26.85
N ARG A 473 11.77 -17.60 26.46
CA ARG A 473 12.73 -16.85 27.28
C ARG A 473 12.03 -16.28 28.52
N ASP A 474 10.88 -15.66 28.35
CA ASP A 474 10.15 -15.00 29.43
C ASP A 474 9.60 -16.04 30.43
N LEU A 475 9.09 -17.17 29.93
CA LEU A 475 8.67 -18.32 30.76
C LEU A 475 9.84 -18.94 31.54
N ARG A 476 11.01 -19.12 30.90
CA ARG A 476 12.22 -19.62 31.59
C ARG A 476 12.75 -18.64 32.63
N ALA A 477 12.54 -17.33 32.42
CA ALA A 477 12.91 -16.28 33.35
C ALA A 477 11.85 -16.04 34.45
N GLY A 478 10.79 -16.85 34.51
CA GLY A 478 9.71 -16.72 35.51
C GLY A 478 8.85 -15.45 35.35
N SER A 479 9.01 -14.71 34.25
CA SER A 479 8.33 -13.44 34.00
C SER A 479 7.02 -13.67 33.24
N ARG A 480 5.90 -13.12 33.73
CA ARG A 480 4.63 -13.18 33.01
C ARG A 480 4.64 -12.20 31.84
N PRO A 481 4.27 -12.65 30.62
CA PRO A 481 4.22 -11.76 29.46
C PRO A 481 3.16 -10.66 29.66
N GLY A 482 3.51 -9.42 29.33
CA GLY A 482 2.56 -8.31 29.36
C GLY A 482 1.41 -8.50 28.34
N PRO A 483 0.33 -7.71 28.42
CA PRO A 483 -0.87 -7.90 27.59
C PRO A 483 -0.60 -7.90 26.08
N ARG A 484 0.32 -7.04 25.59
CA ARG A 484 0.75 -7.03 24.19
C ARG A 484 1.53 -8.29 23.80
N GLN A 485 2.42 -8.74 24.66
CA GLN A 485 3.25 -9.94 24.45
C GLN A 485 2.38 -11.21 24.46
N ALA A 486 1.41 -11.28 25.37
CA ALA A 486 0.39 -12.31 25.39
C ALA A 486 -0.43 -12.33 24.09
N GLY A 487 -0.83 -11.16 23.58
CA GLY A 487 -1.50 -11.04 22.28
C GLY A 487 -0.65 -11.52 21.10
N LEU A 488 0.64 -11.17 21.07
CA LEU A 488 1.60 -11.66 20.06
C LEU A 488 1.82 -13.17 20.16
N ALA A 489 1.90 -13.72 21.38
CA ALA A 489 2.02 -15.16 21.59
C ALA A 489 0.76 -15.91 21.14
N ALA A 490 -0.43 -15.41 21.48
CA ALA A 490 -1.70 -16.00 21.09
C ALA A 490 -1.88 -15.98 19.56
N TYR A 491 -1.59 -14.85 18.91
CA TYR A 491 -1.62 -14.75 17.46
C TYR A 491 -0.57 -15.65 16.79
N GLY A 492 0.66 -15.71 17.34
CA GLY A 492 1.71 -16.60 16.85
C GLY A 492 1.31 -18.07 16.95
N LEU A 493 0.67 -18.48 18.05
CA LEU A 493 0.09 -19.81 18.21
C LEU A 493 -1.02 -20.05 17.19
N ALA A 494 -1.94 -19.10 17.01
CA ALA A 494 -3.02 -19.22 16.02
C ALA A 494 -2.49 -19.38 14.59
N VAL A 495 -1.43 -18.67 14.21
CA VAL A 495 -0.77 -18.85 12.89
C VAL A 495 -0.20 -20.25 12.76
N VAL A 496 0.48 -20.76 13.79
CA VAL A 496 1.05 -22.12 13.78
C VAL A 496 -0.07 -23.16 13.69
N VAL A 497 -1.04 -23.13 14.59
CA VAL A 497 -2.18 -24.05 14.62
C VAL A 497 -2.97 -23.97 13.33
N GLY A 498 -3.27 -22.77 12.84
CA GLY A 498 -3.98 -22.59 11.57
C GLY A 498 -3.22 -23.12 10.37
N THR A 499 -1.89 -22.91 10.30
CA THR A 499 -1.06 -23.43 9.20
C THR A 499 -1.03 -24.96 9.19
N TYR A 500 -0.76 -25.59 10.36
CA TYR A 500 -0.73 -27.05 10.44
C TYR A 500 -2.13 -27.67 10.32
N GLY A 501 -3.15 -27.04 10.90
CA GLY A 501 -4.54 -27.46 10.79
C GLY A 501 -5.02 -27.44 9.34
N PHE A 502 -4.71 -26.37 8.59
CA PHE A 502 -5.02 -26.29 7.18
C PHE A 502 -4.28 -27.34 6.35
N LEU A 503 -3.00 -27.58 6.64
CA LEU A 503 -2.22 -28.64 6.00
C LEU A 503 -2.84 -30.02 6.26
N VAL A 504 -3.22 -30.31 7.51
CA VAL A 504 -3.86 -31.59 7.87
C VAL A 504 -5.21 -31.72 7.17
N LEU A 505 -6.05 -30.67 7.19
CA LEU A 505 -7.34 -30.68 6.48
C LEU A 505 -7.16 -30.88 4.97
N ALA A 506 -6.19 -30.21 4.35
CA ALA A 506 -5.87 -30.38 2.94
C ALA A 506 -5.40 -31.81 2.65
N LEU A 507 -4.54 -32.39 3.50
CA LEU A 507 -4.09 -33.78 3.37
C LEU A 507 -5.24 -34.78 3.54
N LEU A 508 -6.14 -34.55 4.50
CA LEU A 508 -7.32 -35.40 4.72
C LEU A 508 -8.30 -35.34 3.54
N ALA A 509 -8.61 -34.12 3.08
CA ALA A 509 -9.49 -33.91 1.93
C ALA A 509 -8.87 -34.47 0.64
N TRP A 510 -7.56 -34.38 0.48
CA TRP A 510 -6.87 -34.93 -0.68
C TRP A 510 -6.81 -36.46 -0.63
N ARG A 511 -6.53 -37.03 0.55
CA ARG A 511 -6.54 -38.47 0.76
C ARG A 511 -7.91 -39.07 0.46
N SER A 512 -9.00 -38.46 0.93
CA SER A 512 -10.34 -38.96 0.61
C SER A 512 -10.62 -38.92 -0.90
N ARG A 513 -10.30 -37.79 -1.56
CA ARG A 513 -10.54 -37.63 -3.00
C ARG A 513 -9.69 -38.55 -3.88
N ILE A 514 -8.43 -38.79 -3.52
CA ILE A 514 -7.57 -39.74 -4.24
C ILE A 514 -8.01 -41.17 -3.97
N GLY A 515 -8.38 -41.50 -2.74
CA GLY A 515 -8.93 -42.80 -2.37
C GLY A 515 -10.12 -43.14 -3.28
N ASP A 516 -11.11 -42.26 -3.36
CA ASP A 516 -12.30 -42.43 -4.21
C ASP A 516 -11.96 -42.57 -5.71
N LEU A 517 -10.88 -41.93 -6.18
CA LEU A 517 -10.44 -41.96 -7.58
C LEU A 517 -9.64 -43.23 -7.94
N LEU A 518 -8.93 -43.80 -6.97
CA LEU A 518 -8.09 -44.99 -7.12
C LEU A 518 -8.84 -46.28 -6.79
N GLU A 519 -9.93 -46.18 -6.02
CA GLU A 519 -10.79 -47.30 -5.67
C GLU A 519 -11.31 -47.99 -6.94
N GLY A 520 -11.00 -49.29 -7.07
CA GLY A 520 -11.33 -50.10 -8.25
C GLY A 520 -10.42 -49.93 -9.48
N ARG A 521 -9.48 -48.97 -9.49
CA ARG A 521 -8.53 -48.77 -10.62
C ARG A 521 -7.12 -49.30 -10.35
N VAL A 522 -6.70 -49.38 -9.09
CA VAL A 522 -5.36 -49.83 -8.68
C VAL A 522 -5.48 -50.80 -7.51
N SER A 523 -4.73 -51.92 -7.56
CA SER A 523 -4.74 -52.92 -6.50
C SER A 523 -3.84 -52.53 -5.30
N PRO A 524 -4.21 -52.87 -4.06
CA PRO A 524 -3.28 -52.79 -2.93
C PRO A 524 -2.05 -53.70 -3.16
N PRO A 525 -0.80 -53.25 -2.87
CA PRO A 525 -0.41 -52.10 -2.07
C PRO A 525 -0.07 -50.83 -2.89
N TRP A 526 -0.28 -50.82 -4.20
CA TRP A 526 0.12 -49.67 -5.03
C TRP A 526 -0.71 -48.41 -4.73
N THR A 527 -1.95 -48.58 -4.31
CA THR A 527 -2.80 -47.49 -3.80
C THR A 527 -2.16 -46.75 -2.63
N THR A 528 -1.67 -47.47 -1.62
CA THR A 528 -1.04 -46.87 -0.44
C THR A 528 0.32 -46.25 -0.75
N VAL A 529 1.09 -46.83 -1.68
CA VAL A 529 2.36 -46.26 -2.15
C VAL A 529 2.14 -44.96 -2.91
N ILE A 530 1.15 -44.89 -3.81
CA ILE A 530 0.80 -43.68 -4.57
C ILE A 530 0.28 -42.60 -3.62
N GLU A 531 -0.62 -42.93 -2.70
CA GLU A 531 -1.10 -41.99 -1.67
C GLU A 531 0.07 -41.43 -0.85
N ALA A 532 0.98 -42.28 -0.37
CA ALA A 532 2.13 -41.86 0.42
C ALA A 532 3.10 -40.96 -0.37
N LEU A 533 3.37 -41.27 -1.64
CA LEU A 533 4.23 -40.47 -2.51
C LEU A 533 3.63 -39.08 -2.78
N VAL A 534 2.32 -39.01 -3.05
CA VAL A 534 1.64 -37.74 -3.31
C VAL A 534 1.56 -36.91 -2.03
N VAL A 535 1.26 -37.51 -0.87
CA VAL A 535 1.32 -36.84 0.43
C VAL A 535 2.73 -36.31 0.72
N ALA A 536 3.78 -37.10 0.45
CA ALA A 536 5.15 -36.65 0.58
C ALA A 536 5.48 -35.48 -0.36
N LEU A 537 4.98 -35.49 -1.60
CA LEU A 537 5.18 -34.41 -2.56
C LEU A 537 4.48 -33.11 -2.13
N VAL A 538 3.21 -33.19 -1.72
CA VAL A 538 2.41 -32.03 -1.28
C VAL A 538 2.95 -31.45 0.03
N ALA A 539 3.38 -32.30 0.96
CA ALA A 539 3.99 -31.86 2.22
C ALA A 539 5.47 -31.45 2.07
N PHE A 540 6.06 -31.52 0.87
CA PHE A 540 7.47 -31.19 0.59
C PHE A 540 7.94 -29.86 1.21
N PRO A 541 7.20 -28.74 1.12
CA PRO A 541 7.63 -27.48 1.72
C PRO A 541 7.81 -27.57 3.25
N VAL A 542 7.05 -28.45 3.90
CA VAL A 542 6.98 -28.59 5.36
C VAL A 542 8.10 -29.48 5.89
N TRP A 543 8.38 -30.63 5.25
CA TRP A 543 9.44 -31.54 5.71
C TRP A 543 10.83 -31.22 5.11
N SER A 544 10.91 -30.54 3.97
CA SER A 544 12.20 -30.21 3.34
C SER A 544 13.05 -29.24 4.17
N ALA A 545 12.43 -28.36 4.98
CA ALA A 545 13.16 -27.43 5.85
C ALA A 545 13.92 -28.16 6.99
N PRO A 546 13.29 -29.02 7.81
CA PRO A 546 13.99 -29.81 8.82
C PRO A 546 15.02 -30.77 8.20
N VAL A 547 14.74 -31.39 7.06
CA VAL A 547 15.72 -32.27 6.36
C VAL A 547 16.94 -31.47 5.88
N ARG A 548 16.74 -30.28 5.31
CA ARG A 548 17.85 -29.37 4.92
C ARG A 548 18.66 -28.88 6.12
N TRP A 549 18.00 -28.63 7.25
CA TRP A 549 18.69 -28.27 8.49
C TRP A 549 19.53 -29.43 9.03
N LEU A 550 18.96 -30.64 9.10
CA LEU A 550 19.63 -31.85 9.57
C LEU A 550 20.85 -32.19 8.70
N THR A 551 20.68 -32.19 7.38
CA THR A 551 21.76 -32.44 6.42
C THR A 551 22.88 -31.40 6.52
N ARG A 552 22.58 -30.12 6.73
CA ARG A 552 23.59 -29.08 7.00
C ARG A 552 24.33 -29.33 8.31
N ARG A 553 23.63 -29.78 9.36
CA ARG A 553 24.23 -30.10 10.66
C ARG A 553 25.16 -31.33 10.57
N LEU A 554 24.73 -32.36 9.86
CA LEU A 554 25.52 -33.56 9.59
C LEU A 554 26.76 -33.25 8.74
N ARG A 555 26.64 -32.38 7.73
CA ARG A 555 27.79 -31.90 6.93
C ARG A 555 28.79 -31.11 7.77
N ARG A 556 28.32 -30.23 8.67
CA ARG A 556 29.21 -29.50 9.62
C ARG A 556 29.88 -30.44 10.63
N GLY A 557 29.16 -31.45 11.11
CA GLY A 557 29.72 -32.48 12.00
C GLY A 557 30.77 -33.37 11.33
N ARG A 558 30.65 -33.62 10.02
CA ARG A 558 31.69 -34.31 9.23
C ARG A 558 32.89 -33.41 8.93
N ALA A 559 32.68 -32.13 8.64
CA ALA A 559 33.78 -31.19 8.43
C ALA A 559 34.61 -30.94 9.71
N GLY A 560 33.97 -30.94 10.88
CA GLY A 560 34.66 -30.81 12.18
C GLY A 560 35.40 -32.06 12.67
N LYS A 561 35.20 -33.23 12.04
CA LYS A 561 35.93 -34.48 12.35
C LYS A 561 37.12 -34.74 11.42
N GLY A 562 37.34 -33.91 10.39
CA GLY A 562 38.43 -34.08 9.42
C GLY A 562 39.63 -33.16 9.60
N ALA A 563 39.60 -32.21 10.55
CA ALA A 563 40.74 -31.34 10.84
C ALA A 563 41.52 -31.89 12.04
N ALA A 564 42.58 -32.66 11.75
CA ALA A 564 43.60 -33.00 12.74
C ALA A 564 44.38 -31.73 13.13
N PRO A 565 44.79 -31.56 14.40
CA PRO A 565 45.58 -30.41 14.82
C PRO A 565 47.00 -30.51 14.27
N VAL A 566 47.43 -29.51 13.51
CA VAL A 566 48.82 -29.38 13.07
C VAL A 566 49.67 -29.04 14.29
N GLN A 567 50.61 -29.94 14.62
CA GLN A 567 51.64 -29.74 15.64
C GLN A 567 52.56 -28.58 15.22
N ALA A 568 52.73 -27.62 16.12
CA ALA A 568 53.79 -26.63 16.01
C ALA A 568 55.12 -27.27 16.44
N VAL A 569 55.99 -27.54 15.46
CA VAL A 569 57.41 -27.88 15.67
C VAL A 569 58.21 -26.62 15.39
N GLY A 570 59.05 -26.25 16.36
CA GLY A 570 59.81 -25.00 16.36
C GLY A 570 60.96 -24.94 15.37
N ALA A 571 61.37 -23.71 15.09
CA ALA A 571 62.68 -23.37 14.55
C ALA A 571 63.31 -22.31 15.47
N THR A 572 64.21 -22.77 16.33
CA THR A 572 65.46 -22.07 16.69
C THR A 572 66.30 -21.97 15.40
N ALA A 573 67.13 -20.98 15.09
CA ALA A 573 67.91 -20.01 15.83
C ALA A 573 68.44 -18.96 14.83
N GLU A 574 68.73 -17.74 15.29
CA GLU A 574 70.01 -17.03 15.06
C GLU A 574 69.83 -15.53 15.37
N GLY A 575 70.39 -15.14 16.51
CA GLY A 575 70.71 -13.76 16.85
C GLY A 575 72.10 -13.75 17.46
N ALA A 576 73.07 -13.26 16.69
CA ALA A 576 74.39 -12.89 17.16
C ALA A 576 74.75 -11.53 16.55
N ALA A 577 74.53 -10.47 17.32
CA ALA A 577 75.29 -9.23 17.41
C ALA A 577 74.60 -8.31 18.43
#